data_AF-A0A800MYE4-F1
#
_entry.id   AF-A0A800MYE4-F1
#
_cell.length_a   1.000
_cell.length_b   1.000
_cell.length_c   1.000
_cell.angle_alpha   90.00
_cell.angle_beta   90.00
_cell.angle_gamma   90.00
#
_symmetry.space_group_name_H-M   'P 1'
#
loop_
_entity.id
_entity.type
_entity.pdbx_description
1 polymer ?
#
loop_
_entity_poly.entity_id
_entity_poly.type
_entity_poly.pdbx_seq_one_letter_code
_entity_poly.pdbx_strand_id
1 'polypeptide(L)' 'MKVYVHNRGVILAGKAWEIREKLKQYSRQYVLVKDWVESQNILK' A
#
# COMPACT_ATOMS: atom_id res chain seq x y z
N MET A 1 -0.19 -12.43 -2.76
CA MET A 1 -0.79 -11.28 -2.04
C MET A 1 -1.44 -10.27 -3.00
N LYS A 2 -2.61 -9.70 -2.65
CA LYS A 2 -3.33 -8.65 -3.41
C LYS A 2 -3.37 -7.33 -2.61
N VAL A 3 -3.13 -6.20 -3.28
CA VAL A 3 -3.22 -4.85 -2.69
C VAL A 3 -4.37 -4.11 -3.36
N TYR A 4 -5.30 -3.59 -2.57
CA TYR A 4 -6.39 -2.74 -3.02
C TYR A 4 -6.18 -1.35 -2.44
N VAL A 5 -5.95 -0.36 -3.30
CA VAL A 5 -5.80 1.03 -2.89
C VAL A 5 -7.11 1.74 -3.15
N HIS A 6 -7.70 2.25 -2.08
CA HIS A 6 -8.93 3.05 -2.09
C HIS A 6 -8.58 4.50 -1.77
N ASN A 7 -9.50 5.42 -2.09
CA ASN A 7 -9.26 6.85 -1.89
C ASN A 7 -9.09 7.27 -0.41
N ARG A 8 -9.44 6.38 0.55
CA ARG A 8 -9.34 6.62 1.99
C ARG A 8 -8.35 5.69 2.70
N GLY A 9 -7.66 4.81 1.99
CA GLY A 9 -6.74 3.85 2.62
C GLY A 9 -6.36 2.66 1.73
N VAL A 10 -5.68 1.69 2.33
CA VAL A 10 -5.13 0.53 1.62
C VAL A 10 -5.54 -0.76 2.31
N ILE A 11 -5.96 -1.75 1.52
CA ILE A 11 -6.29 -3.10 1.99
C ILE A 11 -5.28 -4.07 1.39
N LEU A 12 -4.58 -4.82 2.25
CA LEU A 12 -3.70 -5.92 1.82
C LEU A 12 -4.34 -7.25 2.19
N ALA A 13 -4.53 -8.12 1.20
CA ALA A 13 -5.10 -9.45 1.38
C ALA A 13 -4.10 -10.53 0.96
N GLY A 14 -3.72 -11.41 1.89
CA GLY A 14 -2.73 -12.47 1.65
C GLY A 14 -2.25 -13.13 2.94
N LYS A 15 -1.19 -13.93 2.86
CA LYS A 15 -0.57 -14.51 4.05
C LYS A 15 0.06 -13.40 4.90
N ALA A 16 0.01 -13.55 6.23
CA ALA A 16 0.49 -12.53 7.16
C ALA A 16 1.95 -12.10 6.90
N TRP A 17 2.82 -13.06 6.55
CA TRP A 17 4.22 -12.77 6.24
C TRP A 17 4.38 -11.99 4.92
N GLU A 18 3.58 -12.27 3.89
CA GLU A 18 3.61 -11.52 2.63
C GLU A 18 3.20 -10.06 2.86
N ILE A 19 2.18 -9.84 3.72
CA ILE A 19 1.72 -8.51 4.09
C ILE A 19 2.82 -7.74 4.82
N ARG A 20 3.50 -8.38 5.78
CA ARG A 20 4.62 -7.76 6.52
C ARG A 20 5.75 -7.36 5.59
N GLU A 21 6.17 -8.23 4.69
CA GLU A 21 7.24 -7.93 3.73
C GLU A 21 6.84 -6.81 2.77
N LYS A 22 5.59 -6.78 2.32
CA LYS A 22 5.12 -5.70 1.45
C LYS A 22 5.05 -4.35 2.16
N LEU A 23 4.61 -4.33 3.41
CA LEU A 23 4.61 -3.09 4.20
C LEU A 23 6.03 -2.55 4.39
N LYS A 24 7.03 -3.40 4.62
CA LYS A 24 8.45 -2.98 4.66
C LYS A 24 8.95 -2.46 3.31
N GLN A 25 8.49 -3.03 2.20
CA GLN A 25 8.84 -2.55 0.88
C GLN A 25 8.29 -1.13 0.65
N TYR A 26 7.01 -0.91 0.98
CA TYR A 26 6.35 0.38 0.78
C TYR A 26 6.77 1.44 1.77
N SER A 27 7.21 1.08 2.98
CA SER A 27 7.74 2.06 3.94
C SER A 27 9.02 2.74 3.45
N ARG A 28 9.72 2.16 2.46
CA ARG A 28 10.88 2.79 1.80
C ARG A 28 10.46 3.76 0.69
N GLN A 29 9.26 3.59 0.15
CA GLN A 29 8.73 4.36 -0.98
C GLN A 29 7.84 5.51 -0.51
N TYR A 30 7.12 5.31 0.58
CA TYR A 30 6.15 6.25 1.12
C TYR A 30 6.37 6.43 2.61
N VAL A 31 6.43 7.67 3.06
CA VAL A 31 6.54 8.01 4.49
C VAL A 31 5.16 7.90 5.14
N LEU A 32 4.12 8.41 4.45
CA LEU A 32 2.75 8.35 4.92
C LEU A 32 1.87 7.46 4.03
N VAL A 33 0.85 6.86 4.65
CA VAL A 33 -0.19 6.13 3.91
C VAL A 33 -0.94 7.06 2.94
N LYS A 34 -1.04 8.36 3.28
CA LYS A 34 -1.61 9.38 2.40
C LYS A 34 -0.84 9.48 1.08
N ASP A 35 0.48 9.60 1.14
CA ASP A 35 1.36 9.68 -0.04
C ASP A 35 1.22 8.42 -0.91
N TRP A 36 1.09 7.26 -0.26
CA TRP A 36 0.85 6.01 -0.95
C TRP A 36 -0.47 6.02 -1.72
N VAL A 37 -1.58 6.43 -1.09
CA VAL A 37 -2.89 6.53 -1.73
C VAL A 37 -2.86 7.56 -2.87
N GLU A 38 -2.27 8.73 -2.66
CA GLU A 38 -2.16 9.80 -3.65
C GLU A 38 -1.35 9.37 -4.88
N SER A 39 -0.25 8.64 -4.69
CA SER A 39 0.57 8.13 -5.79
C SER A 39 -0.20 7.25 -6.78
N GLN A 40 -1.26 6.56 -6.32
CA GLN A 40 -2.08 5.68 -7.17
C GLN A 40 -3.24 6.42 -7.82
N ASN A 41 -3.63 7.58 -7.29
CA ASN A 41 -4.64 8.44 -7.91
C ASN A 41 -4.08 9.21 -9.12
N ILE A 42 -2.78 9.53 -9.13
CA ILE A 42 -2.12 10.25 -10.24
C ILE A 42 -2.00 9.36 -11.50
N LEU A 43 -2.09 8.03 -11.34
CA LEU A 43 -2.00 7.06 -12.44
C LEU A 43 -3.37 6.68 -13.03
N LYS A 44 -4.48 7.25 -12.54
CA LYS A 44 -5.82 7.10 -13.12
C LYS A 44 -6.19 8.31 -13.97
#